data_AF-A0AAV9AXL5-F1
#
_entry.id   AF-A0AAV9AXL5-F1
#
_cell.length_a   1.000
_cell.length_b   1.000
_cell.length_c   1.000
_cell.angle_alpha   90.00
_cell.angle_beta   90.00
_cell.angle_gamma   90.00
#
_symmetry.space_group_name_H-M   'P 1'
#
loop_
_entity.id
_entity.type
_entity.pdbx_description
1 polymer ?
#
loop_
_entity_poly.entity_id
_entity_poly.type
_entity_poly.pdbx_seq_one_letter_code
_entity_poly.pdbx_strand_id
1 'polypeptide(L)'
;MRLFCNGDIVRPGPTRFATSFLTLQSLWEHKNALRTLMVADEWTKSKWCNLRTGKQTERTILSVQFWKGVQRALHAGIPLVHVLRLVDGDESPLWATYTMQWIRPKKKLRKTISTDHCNMALLLR
;
A
#
# COMPACT_ATOMS: atom_id res chain seq x y z
N MET A 1 -5.31 14.27 14.17
CA MET A 1 -4.61 13.21 13.40
C MET A 1 -3.77 12.30 14.30
N ARG A 2 -2.77 12.82 15.05
CA ARG A 2 -1.96 12.02 16.01
C ARG A 2 -2.78 11.21 17.02
N LEU A 3 -3.85 11.82 17.57
CA LEU A 3 -4.75 11.18 18.53
C LEU A 3 -5.52 9.98 17.94
N PHE A 4 -5.84 10.03 16.64
CA PHE A 4 -6.59 8.97 15.96
C PHE A 4 -5.67 7.86 15.45
N CYS A 5 -4.43 8.19 15.09
CA CYS A 5 -3.44 7.23 14.61
C CYS A 5 -2.52 6.70 15.72
N ASN A 6 -2.74 7.08 16.98
CA ASN A 6 -1.89 6.73 18.13
C ASN A 6 -0.38 6.88 17.87
N GLY A 7 0.01 7.95 17.16
CA GLY A 7 1.39 8.16 16.72
C GLY A 7 1.51 8.94 15.41
N ASP A 8 2.74 8.96 14.88
CA ASP A 8 3.07 9.62 13.61
C ASP A 8 2.89 8.69 12.41
N ILE A 9 2.29 9.24 11.35
CA ILE A 9 2.11 8.52 10.08
C ILE A 9 3.46 8.43 9.34
N VAL A 10 4.26 9.49 9.40
CA VAL A 10 5.59 9.52 8.79
C VAL A 10 6.53 8.68 9.64
N ARG A 11 7.11 7.65 9.04
CA ARG A 11 8.12 6.79 9.67
C ARG A 11 9.47 7.05 9.03
N PRO A 12 10.39 7.80 9.70
CA PRO A 12 11.69 8.08 9.15
C PRO A 12 12.52 6.79 9.01
N GLY A 13 13.16 6.62 7.85
CA GLY A 13 14.10 5.55 7.56
C GLY A 13 15.46 6.11 7.12
N PRO A 14 16.49 5.24 7.01
CA PRO A 14 17.85 5.65 6.69
C PRO A 14 18.00 6.24 5.28
N THR A 15 17.08 5.91 4.38
CA THR A 15 17.03 6.46 3.02
C THR A 15 15.68 7.08 2.74
N ARG A 16 15.63 8.02 1.80
CA ARG A 16 14.36 8.59 1.31
C ARG A 16 13.38 7.53 0.81
N PHE A 17 13.88 6.45 0.21
CA PHE A 17 13.07 5.32 -0.25
C PHE A 17 12.45 4.57 0.94
N ALA A 18 13.26 4.23 1.95
CA ALA A 18 12.78 3.59 3.17
C ALA A 18 11.74 4.46 3.88
N THR A 19 11.99 5.76 4.02
CA THR A 19 11.03 6.71 4.62
C THR A 19 9.70 6.71 3.87
N SER A 20 9.71 6.82 2.53
CA SER A 20 8.48 6.81 1.73
C SER A 20 7.72 5.47 1.86
N PHE A 21 8.44 4.34 1.81
CA PHE A 21 7.83 3.01 1.93
C PHE A 21 7.22 2.78 3.32
N LEU A 22 7.95 3.08 4.39
CA LEU A 22 7.48 2.93 5.77
C LEU A 22 6.31 3.88 6.08
N THR A 23 6.32 5.08 5.49
CA THR A 23 5.19 6.03 5.60
C THR A 23 3.95 5.50 4.89
N LEU A 24 4.08 4.91 3.69
CA LEU A 24 2.95 4.26 3.01
C LEU A 24 2.41 3.07 3.80
N GLN A 25 3.30 2.31 4.44
CA GLN A 25 2.92 1.17 5.29
C GLN A 25 2.14 1.63 6.52
N SER A 26 2.66 2.64 7.23
CA SER A 26 1.97 3.26 8.36
C SER A 26 0.61 3.84 7.96
N LEU A 27 0.55 4.49 6.80
CA LEU A 27 -0.69 5.05 6.25
C LEU A 27 -1.74 3.96 5.98
N TRP A 28 -1.30 2.80 5.47
CA TRP A 28 -2.18 1.65 5.25
C TRP A 28 -2.66 1.02 6.56
N GLU A 29 -1.78 0.87 7.54
CA GLU A 29 -2.12 0.36 8.88
C GLU A 29 -3.19 1.23 9.57
N HIS A 30 -3.07 2.56 9.44
CA HIS A 30 -4.01 3.51 10.06
C HIS A 30 -5.18 3.91 9.16
N LYS A 31 -5.37 3.25 8.01
CA LYS A 31 -6.40 3.58 7.01
C LYS A 31 -7.80 3.74 7.62
N ASN A 32 -8.21 2.81 8.47
CA ASN A 32 -9.55 2.82 9.05
C ASN A 32 -9.72 3.99 10.02
N ALA A 33 -8.73 4.21 10.91
CA ALA A 33 -8.74 5.34 11.83
C ALA A 33 -8.77 6.70 11.10
N LEU A 34 -8.04 6.82 10.00
CA LEU A 34 -8.05 8.02 9.16
C LEU A 34 -9.41 8.25 8.49
N ARG A 35 -10.06 7.20 8.02
CA ARG A 35 -11.41 7.30 7.43
C ARG A 35 -12.43 7.69 8.48
N THR A 36 -12.37 7.11 9.68
CA THR A 36 -13.22 7.50 10.81
C THR A 36 -13.00 8.96 11.19
N LEU A 37 -11.75 9.42 11.24
CA LEU A 37 -11.44 10.83 11.50
C LEU A 37 -12.09 11.77 10.46
N MET A 38 -12.06 11.42 9.18
CA MET A 38 -12.61 12.28 8.12
C MET A 38 -14.13 12.43 8.17
N VAL A 39 -14.84 11.50 8.80
CA VAL A 39 -16.32 11.57 8.98
C VAL A 39 -16.72 11.99 10.39
N ALA A 40 -15.75 12.18 11.29
CA ALA A 40 -16.00 12.57 12.67
C ALA A 40 -16.42 14.06 12.74
N ASP A 41 -17.25 14.39 13.73
CA ASP A 41 -17.75 15.74 13.94
C ASP A 41 -16.60 16.72 14.26
N GLU A 42 -15.53 16.23 14.91
CA GLU A 42 -14.30 16.96 15.17
C GLU A 42 -13.60 17.43 13.89
N TRP A 43 -13.69 16.67 12.79
CA TRP A 43 -13.16 17.10 11.49
C TRP A 43 -14.03 18.20 10.90
N THR A 44 -15.34 18.01 10.86
CA THR A 44 -16.30 18.98 10.31
C THR A 44 -16.26 20.31 11.04
N LYS A 45 -16.07 20.29 12.37
CA LYS A 45 -15.91 21.48 13.21
C LYS A 45 -14.50 22.09 13.14
N SER A 46 -13.55 21.43 12.50
CA SER A 46 -12.18 21.94 12.40
C SER A 46 -12.08 23.07 11.38
N LYS A 47 -11.17 24.02 11.64
CA LYS A 47 -10.78 25.07 10.69
C LYS A 47 -10.23 24.52 9.35
N TRP A 48 -9.83 23.25 9.32
CA TRP A 48 -9.19 22.62 8.17
C TRP A 48 -10.20 22.09 7.15
N CYS A 49 -11.38 21.64 7.59
CA CYS A 49 -12.40 21.05 6.71
C CYS A 49 -12.83 22.01 5.58
N ASN A 50 -12.89 23.31 5.87
CA ASN A 50 -13.29 24.31 4.87
C ASN A 50 -12.17 24.75 3.93
N LEU A 51 -10.91 24.44 4.26
CA LEU A 51 -9.77 24.81 3.43
C LEU A 51 -9.71 23.94 2.17
N ARG A 52 -9.24 24.50 1.05
CA ARG A 52 -9.09 23.75 -0.21
C ARG A 52 -8.24 22.49 -0.02
N THR A 53 -7.17 22.59 0.76
CA THR A 53 -6.27 21.47 1.11
C THR A 53 -6.96 20.43 2.00
N GLY A 54 -7.82 20.86 2.94
CA GLY A 54 -8.59 19.94 3.78
C GLY A 54 -9.61 19.13 2.98
N LYS A 55 -10.41 19.80 2.14
CA LYS A 55 -11.36 19.12 1.24
C LYS A 55 -10.66 18.13 0.31
N GLN A 56 -9.48 18.48 -0.21
CA GLN A 56 -8.69 17.57 -1.04
C GLN A 56 -8.17 16.36 -0.25
N THR A 57 -7.74 16.59 0.99
CA THR A 57 -7.25 15.53 1.90
C THR A 57 -8.38 14.56 2.24
N GLU A 58 -9.55 15.08 2.59
CA GLU A 58 -10.76 14.30 2.86
C GLU A 58 -11.15 13.42 1.66
N ARG A 59 -11.25 14.02 0.46
CA ARG A 59 -11.51 13.27 -0.78
C ARG A 59 -10.50 12.16 -1.03
N THR A 60 -9.23 12.43 -0.75
CA THR A 60 -8.14 11.45 -0.94
C THR A 60 -8.26 10.30 0.05
N ILE A 61 -8.45 10.58 1.35
CA ILE A 61 -8.58 9.58 2.40
C ILE A 61 -9.87 8.76 2.26
N LEU A 62 -10.97 9.36 1.78
CA LEU A 62 -12.21 8.63 1.53
C LEU A 62 -12.20 7.84 0.21
N SER A 63 -11.31 8.16 -0.73
CA SER A 63 -11.24 7.51 -2.04
C SER A 63 -10.78 6.05 -1.98
N VAL A 64 -11.60 5.15 -2.52
CA VAL A 64 -11.26 3.73 -2.68
C VAL A 64 -10.08 3.53 -3.64
N GLN A 65 -10.01 4.32 -4.72
CA GLN A 65 -8.97 4.20 -5.74
C GLN A 65 -7.60 4.59 -5.20
N PHE A 66 -7.55 5.62 -4.35
CA PHE A 66 -6.32 6.01 -3.65
C PHE A 66 -5.76 4.83 -2.84
N TRP A 67 -6.59 4.21 -2.00
CA TRP A 67 -6.17 3.07 -1.18
C TRP A 67 -5.77 1.85 -2.02
N LYS A 68 -6.46 1.57 -3.13
CA LYS A 68 -6.02 0.53 -4.08
C LYS A 68 -4.63 0.85 -4.65
N GLY A 69 -4.34 2.12 -4.92
CA GLY A 69 -3.01 2.60 -5.29
C GLY A 69 -1.96 2.33 -4.23
N VAL A 70 -2.22 2.73 -2.98
CA VAL A 70 -1.33 2.49 -1.82
C VAL A 70 -1.04 0.99 -1.65
N GLN A 71 -2.07 0.15 -1.71
CA GLN A 71 -1.91 -1.30 -1.59
C GLN A 71 -1.04 -1.88 -2.72
N ARG A 72 -1.23 -1.43 -3.96
CA ARG A 72 -0.38 -1.84 -5.10
C ARG A 72 1.06 -1.41 -4.91
N ALA A 73 1.29 -0.18 -4.45
CA ALA A 73 2.63 0.33 -4.18
C ALA A 73 3.33 -0.49 -3.08
N LEU A 74 2.62 -0.84 -2.01
CA LEU A 74 3.15 -1.72 -0.96
C LEU A 74 3.49 -3.10 -1.50
N HIS A 75 2.58 -3.74 -2.24
CA HIS A 75 2.83 -5.04 -2.85
C HIS A 75 4.01 -5.05 -3.83
N ALA A 76 4.25 -3.93 -4.53
CA ALA A 76 5.41 -3.77 -5.42
C ALA A 76 6.70 -3.49 -4.64
N GLY A 77 6.63 -2.75 -3.53
CA GLY A 77 7.79 -2.37 -2.72
C GLY A 77 8.32 -3.49 -1.83
N ILE A 78 7.46 -4.36 -1.29
CA ILE A 78 7.87 -5.51 -0.46
C ILE A 78 8.97 -6.37 -1.11
N PRO A 79 8.81 -6.88 -2.35
CA PRO A 79 9.85 -7.69 -2.98
C PRO A 79 11.14 -6.89 -3.24
N LEU A 80 11.05 -5.57 -3.45
CA LEU A 80 12.24 -4.73 -3.66
C LEU A 80 13.03 -4.56 -2.36
N VAL A 81 12.36 -4.28 -1.24
CA VAL A 81 12.99 -4.21 0.09
C VAL A 81 13.68 -5.52 0.43
N HIS A 82 13.06 -6.64 0.08
CA HIS A 82 13.64 -7.96 0.31
C HIS A 82 14.85 -8.28 -0.56
N VAL A 83 14.83 -7.91 -1.85
CA VAL A 83 16.02 -8.04 -2.70
C VAL A 83 17.16 -7.19 -2.13
N LEU A 84 16.87 -5.98 -1.65
CA LEU A 84 17.86 -5.12 -1.01
C LEU A 84 18.44 -5.76 0.25
N ARG A 85 17.61 -6.26 1.18
CA ARG A 85 18.09 -6.95 2.38
C ARG A 85 18.92 -8.20 2.10
N LEU A 86 18.58 -8.92 1.02
CA LEU A 86 19.36 -10.08 0.57
C LEU A 86 20.74 -9.65 0.03
N VAL A 87 20.80 -8.56 -0.74
CA VAL A 87 22.06 -8.00 -1.27
C VAL A 87 22.93 -7.42 -0.15
N ASP A 88 22.30 -6.78 0.84
CA ASP A 88 22.98 -6.20 2.00
C ASP A 88 23.45 -7.27 3.02
N GLY A 89 23.08 -8.54 2.81
CA GLY A 89 23.44 -9.66 3.69
C GLY A 89 22.70 -9.69 5.03
N ASP A 90 21.67 -8.84 5.18
CA ASP A 90 20.91 -8.61 6.42
C ASP A 90 19.85 -9.71 6.67
N GLU A 91 19.40 -10.37 5.60
CA GLU A 91 18.45 -11.48 5.66
C GLU A 91 19.07 -12.79 5.13
N SER A 92 19.09 -13.85 5.96
CA SER A 92 19.56 -15.18 5.54
C SER A 92 18.61 -15.83 4.51
N PRO A 93 19.12 -16.67 3.59
CA PRO A 93 18.36 -17.20 2.44
C PRO A 93 17.12 -18.04 2.78
N LEU A 94 16.89 -18.39 4.04
CA LEU A 94 15.77 -19.21 4.52
C LEU A 94 14.40 -18.52 4.43
N TRP A 95 14.33 -17.20 4.53
CA TRP A 95 13.07 -16.47 4.40
C TRP A 95 12.75 -16.13 2.91
N ALA A 96 13.78 -15.98 2.08
CA ALA A 96 13.67 -15.80 0.63
C ALA A 96 13.04 -17.04 -0.03
N THR A 97 13.32 -18.25 0.48
CA THR A 97 12.66 -19.48 0.01
C THR A 97 11.16 -19.49 0.32
N TYR A 98 10.75 -18.99 1.50
CA TYR A 98 9.34 -18.90 1.88
C TYR A 98 8.57 -17.95 0.93
N THR A 99 9.11 -16.76 0.65
CA THR A 99 8.45 -15.82 -0.28
C THR A 99 8.51 -16.24 -1.74
N MET A 100 9.56 -16.94 -2.17
CA MET A 100 9.63 -17.54 -3.50
C MET A 100 8.52 -18.59 -3.69
N GLN A 101 8.15 -19.31 -2.62
CA GLN A 101 7.02 -20.23 -2.57
C GLN A 101 5.66 -19.53 -2.65
N TRP A 102 5.52 -18.31 -2.12
CA TRP A 102 4.27 -17.51 -2.19
C TRP A 102 4.13 -16.66 -3.46
N ILE A 103 5.24 -16.19 -4.05
CA ILE A 103 5.26 -15.31 -5.22
C ILE A 103 5.14 -16.10 -6.53
N ARG A 104 5.73 -17.30 -6.62
CA ARG A 104 5.64 -18.18 -7.81
C ARG A 104 4.19 -18.59 -8.15
N PRO A 105 3.34 -19.02 -7.19
CA PRO A 105 1.93 -19.35 -7.45
C PRO A 105 1.15 -18.15 -7.98
N LYS A 106 1.33 -16.95 -7.38
CA LYS A 106 0.65 -15.73 -7.82
C LYS A 106 1.04 -15.30 -9.23
N LYS A 107 2.31 -15.50 -9.61
CA LYS A 107 2.77 -15.26 -11.00
C LYS A 107 2.19 -16.30 -11.97
N LYS A 108 2.02 -17.55 -11.54
CA LYS A 108 1.44 -18.62 -12.36
C LYS A 108 -0.06 -18.41 -12.60
N LEU A 109 -0.82 -18.07 -11.55
CA LEU A 109 -2.23 -17.66 -11.65
C LEU A 109 -2.44 -16.49 -12.61
N ARG A 110 -1.63 -15.43 -12.51
CA ARG A 110 -1.71 -14.29 -13.45
C ARG A 110 -1.45 -14.69 -14.90
N LYS A 111 -0.52 -15.62 -15.15
CA LYS A 111 -0.25 -16.12 -16.50
C LYS A 111 -1.41 -16.98 -17.01
N THR A 112 -1.97 -17.87 -16.20
CA THR A 112 -3.13 -18.70 -16.60
C THR A 112 -4.34 -17.83 -16.95
N ILE A 113 -4.68 -16.83 -16.11
CA ILE A 113 -5.76 -15.88 -16.41
C ILE A 113 -5.50 -15.09 -17.70
N SER A 114 -4.23 -14.78 -18.01
CA SER A 114 -3.85 -14.13 -19.27
C SER A 114 -3.91 -15.06 -20.48
N THR A 115 -3.62 -16.35 -20.30
CA THR A 115 -3.72 -17.37 -21.36
C THR A 115 -5.18 -17.72 -21.65
N ASP A 116 -6.06 -17.75 -20.63
CA ASP A 116 -7.48 -18.00 -20.82
C ASP A 116 -8.18 -16.86 -21.59
N HIS A 117 -7.75 -15.61 -21.40
CA HIS A 117 -8.21 -14.49 -22.24
C HIS A 117 -7.76 -14.61 -23.71
N CYS A 118 -6.61 -15.23 -23.98
CA CYS A 118 -6.19 -15.54 -25.37
C CYS A 118 -6.92 -16.76 -25.95
N ASN A 119 -7.25 -17.77 -25.14
CA ASN A 119 -7.94 -18.97 -25.60
C ASN A 119 -9.45 -18.74 -25.86
N MET A 120 -10.09 -17.79 -25.18
CA MET A 120 -11.47 -17.39 -25.50
C MET A 120 -11.61 -16.72 -26.87
N ALA A 121 -10.52 -16.19 -27.46
CA ALA A 121 -10.52 -15.65 -28.82
C ALA A 121 -10.45 -16.73 -29.92
N LEU A 122 -10.18 -17.99 -29.56
CA LEU A 122 -10.12 -19.13 -30.48
C LEU A 122 -11.38 -20.01 -30.48
N LEU A 123 -12.36 -19.72 -29.61
CA LEU A 123 -13.66 -20.42 -29.55
C LEU A 123 -14.81 -19.66 -30.24
N LEU A 124 -14.51 -18.56 -30.94
CA LEU A 124 -15.42 -17.86 -31.84
C LEU A 124 -14.86 -17.82 -33.27
N ARG A 125 -14.51 -19.00 -33.81
CA ARG A 125 -14.28 -19.18 -35.24
C ARG A 125 -14.86 -20.51 -35.71
#